data_AF-S3X9Q1-F1
#
_entry.id   AF-S3X9Q1-F1
#
_cell.length_a   1.000
_cell.length_b   1.000
_cell.length_c   1.000
_cell.angle_alpha   90.00
_cell.angle_beta   90.00
_cell.angle_gamma   90.00
#
_symmetry.space_group_name_H-M   'P 1'
#
loop_
_entity.id
_entity.type
_entity.pdbx_description
1 polymer ?
#
loop_
_entity_poly.entity_id
_entity_poly.type
_entity_poly.pdbx_seq_one_letter_code
_entity_poly.pdbx_strand_id
1 'polypeptide(L)'
;MSQSIEDIVSRVLAELSREGLAPAATADPAPARAAEASGELVIDLPDPTDPEARHAILVDNPKDIEGLRQMVSSTSARLAVGRAGARPKTATALLFQADHGVTQDAIYGVVSEDLRDRSSLFTVTSQVADRAEYLLRPDLGRKLSDEARKTIEEKCVKHPDVQICVADGLSAAAIDNNLPNIYPVIEQGLKSAGLSIGTPFFIENGRVGIMNDVNSIIGAKVLILLIGERPGLGIADAMSAYMGYDPQPGKSDADRDLICMITTHGGTNPLEAGAYIVDFIKRMIQHSASGVQLREVAKD
;
A
#
# COMPACT_ATOMS: atom_id res chain seq x y z
N MET A 1 64.33 33.76 -21.15
CA MET A 1 64.38 32.72 -20.10
C MET A 1 62.95 32.45 -19.67
N SER A 2 62.29 31.53 -20.35
CA SER A 2 60.89 31.20 -20.11
C SER A 2 60.87 30.03 -19.13
N GLN A 3 60.53 30.28 -17.86
CA GLN A 3 60.38 29.20 -16.88
C GLN A 3 59.15 28.37 -17.23
N SER A 4 59.28 27.04 -17.18
CA SER A 4 58.16 26.12 -17.40
C SER A 4 57.12 26.35 -16.30
N ILE A 5 55.84 26.23 -16.65
CA ILE A 5 54.73 26.25 -15.68
C ILE A 5 54.96 25.21 -14.57
N GLU A 6 55.60 24.09 -14.90
CA GLU A 6 55.95 23.01 -13.97
C GLU A 6 56.94 23.46 -12.89
N ASP A 7 57.87 24.35 -13.22
CA ASP A 7 58.85 24.88 -12.26
C ASP A 7 58.19 25.84 -11.26
N ILE A 8 57.23 26.63 -11.74
CA ILE A 8 56.45 27.56 -10.90
C ILE A 8 55.58 26.76 -9.94
N VAL A 9 54.86 25.74 -10.44
CA VAL A 9 54.01 24.86 -9.63
C VAL A 9 54.84 24.13 -8.57
N SER A 10 56.01 23.61 -8.94
CA SER A 10 56.90 22.90 -8.01
C SER A 10 57.41 23.81 -6.88
N ARG A 11 57.72 25.07 -7.17
CA ARG A 11 58.11 26.05 -6.15
C ARG A 11 56.97 26.40 -5.21
N VAL A 12 55.77 26.65 -5.74
CA VAL A 12 54.58 26.97 -4.93
C VAL A 12 54.24 25.82 -3.98
N LEU A 13 54.31 24.57 -4.45
CA LEU A 13 54.07 23.39 -3.60
C LEU A 13 55.14 23.22 -2.50
N ALA A 14 56.40 23.56 -2.79
CA ALA A 14 57.48 23.52 -1.80
C ALA A 14 57.34 24.62 -0.73
N GLU A 15 56.84 25.79 -1.10
CA GLU A 15 56.57 26.91 -0.19
C GLU A 15 55.38 26.59 0.74
N LEU A 16 54.27 26.09 0.18
CA LEU A 16 53.08 25.66 0.94
C LEU A 16 53.40 24.53 1.94
N SER A 17 54.33 23.64 1.61
CA SER A 17 54.80 22.58 2.51
C SER A 17 55.65 23.11 3.67
N ARG A 18 56.44 24.18 3.45
CA ARG A 18 57.22 24.84 4.51
C ARG A 18 56.35 25.60 5.50
N GLU A 19 55.23 26.16 5.03
CA GLU A 19 54.27 26.90 5.87
C GLU A 19 53.26 26.00 6.59
N GLY A 20 53.35 24.67 6.43
CA GLY A 20 52.42 23.72 7.06
C GLY A 20 51.00 23.75 6.47
N LEU A 21 50.84 24.36 5.29
CA LEU A 21 49.57 24.51 4.57
C LEU A 21 49.41 23.49 3.42
N ALA A 22 50.31 22.52 3.32
CA ALA A 22 50.19 21.46 2.33
C ALA A 22 48.95 20.59 2.62
N PRO A 23 48.14 20.27 1.59
CA PRO A 23 47.08 19.28 1.76
C PRO A 23 47.72 17.97 2.20
N ALA A 24 47.17 17.36 3.25
CA ALA A 24 47.60 16.04 3.70
C ALA A 24 47.57 15.09 2.49
N ALA A 25 48.67 14.35 2.29
CA ALA A 25 48.73 13.31 1.28
C ALA A 25 47.47 12.45 1.42
N THR A 26 46.62 12.48 0.40
CA THR A 26 45.52 11.52 0.29
C THR A 26 46.17 10.16 0.38
N ALA A 27 45.82 9.39 1.41
CA ALA A 27 46.22 8.01 1.51
C ALA A 27 45.94 7.36 0.14
N ASP A 28 46.93 6.69 -0.43
CA ASP A 28 46.75 5.96 -1.68
C ASP A 28 45.45 5.16 -1.57
N PRO A 29 44.54 5.25 -2.56
CA PRO A 29 43.38 4.40 -2.56
C PRO A 29 43.91 2.97 -2.47
N ALA A 30 43.51 2.26 -1.40
CA ALA A 30 43.88 0.86 -1.23
C ALA A 30 43.63 0.16 -2.57
N PRO A 31 44.58 -0.65 -3.07
CA PRO A 31 44.41 -1.29 -4.37
C PRO A 31 43.08 -2.00 -4.34
N ALA A 32 42.18 -1.61 -5.25
CA ALA A 32 40.92 -2.28 -5.43
C ALA A 32 41.25 -3.74 -5.68
N ARG A 33 41.02 -4.59 -4.68
CA ARG A 33 41.10 -6.04 -4.86
C ARG A 33 40.01 -6.36 -5.88
N ALA A 34 40.43 -6.52 -7.12
CA ALA A 34 39.66 -7.27 -8.10
C ALA A 34 39.60 -8.69 -7.56
N ALA A 35 38.56 -8.99 -6.79
CA ALA A 35 38.26 -10.34 -6.40
C ALA A 35 37.98 -11.14 -7.68
N GLU A 36 38.73 -12.22 -7.87
CA GLU A 36 38.43 -13.22 -8.88
C GLU A 36 36.98 -13.67 -8.70
N ALA A 37 36.14 -13.38 -9.70
CA ALA A 37 34.72 -13.68 -9.69
C ALA A 37 34.49 -15.20 -9.77
N SER A 38 34.53 -15.86 -8.63
CA SER A 38 34.05 -17.24 -8.43
C SER A 38 33.41 -17.47 -7.04
N GLY A 39 33.15 -16.42 -6.27
CA GLY A 39 32.55 -16.50 -4.94
C GLY A 39 31.12 -15.96 -4.88
N GLU A 40 30.32 -16.49 -3.96
CA GLU A 40 29.04 -15.92 -3.56
C GLU A 40 29.17 -14.41 -3.29
N LEU A 41 28.17 -13.63 -3.69
CA LEU A 41 28.08 -12.21 -3.39
C LEU A 41 28.03 -12.04 -1.86
N VAL A 42 29.13 -11.58 -1.25
CA VAL A 42 29.18 -11.22 0.17
C VAL A 42 28.86 -9.73 0.31
N ILE A 43 27.70 -9.40 0.86
CA ILE A 43 27.32 -8.03 1.21
C ILE A 43 27.80 -7.77 2.64
N ASP A 44 28.79 -6.88 2.81
CA ASP A 44 29.39 -6.51 4.10
C ASP A 44 28.75 -5.26 4.74
N LEU A 45 27.64 -4.78 4.15
CA LEU A 45 26.86 -3.65 4.65
C LEU A 45 25.71 -4.13 5.55
N PRO A 46 25.41 -3.40 6.65
CA PRO A 46 24.25 -3.71 7.47
C PRO A 46 22.96 -3.50 6.69
N ASP A 47 21.98 -4.38 6.90
CA ASP A 47 20.66 -4.26 6.31
C ASP A 47 19.95 -3.00 6.87
N PRO A 48 19.66 -1.99 6.05
CA PRO A 48 18.99 -0.78 6.53
C PRO A 48 17.55 -1.03 6.98
N THR A 49 16.95 -2.18 6.64
CA THR A 49 15.57 -2.55 6.94
C THR A 49 15.39 -3.33 8.24
N ASP A 50 16.48 -3.57 8.97
CA ASP A 50 16.45 -4.25 10.26
C ASP A 50 15.51 -3.54 11.27
N PRO A 51 14.72 -4.27 12.09
CA PRO A 51 13.80 -3.67 13.06
C PRO A 51 14.46 -2.70 14.05
N GLU A 52 15.69 -2.95 14.49
CA GLU A 52 16.41 -2.05 15.38
C GLU A 52 16.82 -0.77 14.63
N ALA A 53 17.28 -0.92 13.38
CA ALA A 53 17.66 0.21 12.53
C ALA A 53 16.46 1.12 12.19
N ARG A 54 15.26 0.53 12.00
CA ARG A 54 14.02 1.27 11.70
C ARG A 54 13.60 2.23 12.83
N HIS A 55 13.87 1.86 14.08
CA HIS A 55 13.45 2.62 15.26
C HIS A 55 14.61 3.32 15.98
N ALA A 56 15.80 3.33 15.36
CA ALA A 56 16.98 3.95 15.92
C ALA A 56 16.78 5.47 16.08
N ILE A 57 17.07 5.98 17.28
CA ILE A 57 17.15 7.42 17.53
C ILE A 57 18.48 7.93 17.00
N LEU A 58 18.43 8.74 15.95
CA LEU A 58 19.60 9.28 15.27
C LEU A 58 19.78 10.78 15.55
N VAL A 59 19.06 11.38 16.50
CA VAL A 59 19.28 12.79 16.89
C VAL A 59 20.60 12.91 17.64
N ASP A 60 21.49 13.79 17.17
CA ASP A 60 22.75 14.07 17.87
C ASP A 60 22.50 14.98 19.08
N ASN A 61 23.11 14.64 20.22
CA ASN A 61 23.00 15.37 21.49
C ASN A 61 21.54 15.72 21.87
N PRO A 62 20.66 14.71 22.02
CA PRO A 62 19.25 14.96 22.31
C PRO A 62 19.09 15.60 23.69
N LYS A 63 18.28 16.66 23.77
CA LYS A 63 17.97 17.34 25.04
C LYS A 63 17.26 16.41 26.03
N ASP A 64 16.39 15.54 25.50
CA ASP A 64 15.64 14.55 26.26
C ASP A 64 15.54 13.27 25.43
N ILE A 65 16.43 12.31 25.70
CA ILE A 65 16.45 11.04 25.00
C ILE A 65 15.23 10.18 25.33
N GLU A 66 14.68 10.30 26.54
CA GLU A 66 13.57 9.47 26.97
C GLU A 66 12.26 9.93 26.33
N GLY A 67 12.05 11.24 26.26
CA GLY A 67 10.95 11.82 25.49
C GLY A 67 11.01 11.44 24.00
N LEU A 68 12.21 11.37 23.40
CA LEU A 68 12.37 10.88 22.03
C LEU A 68 11.96 9.41 21.90
N ARG A 69 12.35 8.53 22.84
CA ARG A 69 11.94 7.12 22.85
C ARG A 69 10.43 6.97 22.93
N GLN A 70 9.79 7.71 23.82
CA GLN A 70 8.33 7.70 23.96
C GLN A 70 7.65 8.14 22.66
N MET A 71 8.10 9.24 22.04
CA MET A 71 7.56 9.70 20.76
C MET A 71 7.72 8.67 19.65
N VAL A 72 8.92 8.09 19.48
CA VAL A 72 9.17 7.05 18.47
C VAL A 72 8.29 5.83 18.70
N SER A 73 8.09 5.39 19.95
CA SER A 73 7.22 4.24 20.25
C SER A 73 5.73 4.51 20.03
N SER A 74 5.31 5.77 19.99
CA SER A 74 3.89 6.14 19.89
C SER A 74 3.35 6.19 18.46
N THR A 75 4.22 6.05 17.45
CA THR A 75 3.83 6.16 16.05
C THR A 75 4.73 5.33 15.15
N SER A 76 4.17 4.83 14.04
CA SER A 76 4.96 4.23 12.95
C SER A 76 5.67 5.26 12.07
N ALA A 77 5.41 6.56 12.26
CA ALA A 77 6.11 7.61 11.55
C ALA A 77 7.60 7.63 11.93
N ARG A 78 8.45 7.91 10.94
CA ARG A 78 9.91 7.94 11.12
C ARG A 78 10.37 9.22 11.84
N LEU A 79 10.17 9.25 13.14
CA LEU A 79 10.61 10.34 14.03
C LEU A 79 12.05 10.12 14.50
N ALA A 80 12.63 11.16 15.13
CA ALA A 80 13.96 11.12 15.74
C ALA A 80 15.12 10.68 14.81
N VAL A 81 14.94 10.83 13.49
CA VAL A 81 15.93 10.43 12.46
C VAL A 81 17.15 11.37 12.36
N GLY A 82 17.20 12.43 13.17
CA GLY A 82 18.28 13.40 13.16
C GLY A 82 18.40 14.16 11.83
N ARG A 83 19.57 14.76 11.60
CA ARG A 83 19.88 15.52 10.37
C ARG A 83 21.39 15.66 10.16
N ALA A 84 21.80 15.81 8.91
CA ALA A 84 23.11 16.30 8.51
C ALA A 84 22.94 17.70 7.90
N GLY A 85 23.24 18.76 8.66
CA GLY A 85 22.85 20.12 8.29
C GLY A 85 21.33 20.26 8.21
N ALA A 86 20.80 20.56 7.03
CA ALA A 86 19.37 20.63 6.72
C ALA A 86 18.84 19.39 5.96
N ARG A 87 19.64 18.32 5.83
CA ARG A 87 19.30 17.11 5.08
C ARG A 87 19.11 15.89 6.00
N PRO A 88 18.37 14.85 5.57
CA PRO A 88 18.32 13.59 6.28
C PRO A 88 19.72 12.98 6.46
N LYS A 89 19.91 12.18 7.50
CA LYS A 89 21.11 11.37 7.67
C LYS A 89 21.15 10.26 6.60
N THR A 90 22.35 9.79 6.27
CA THR A 90 22.55 8.73 5.26
C THR A 90 21.77 7.47 5.60
N ALA A 91 21.79 7.01 6.87
CA ALA A 91 21.03 5.84 7.31
C ALA A 91 19.53 5.98 7.04
N THR A 92 18.95 7.15 7.35
CA THR A 92 17.54 7.46 7.07
C THR A 92 17.23 7.44 5.58
N ALA A 93 18.13 7.98 4.76
CA ALA A 93 17.98 7.99 3.31
C ALA A 93 18.04 6.57 2.72
N LEU A 94 18.97 5.73 3.20
CA LEU A 94 19.08 4.33 2.78
C LEU A 94 17.84 3.51 3.14
N LEU A 95 17.37 3.61 4.39
CA LEU A 95 16.12 2.94 4.81
C LEU A 95 14.90 3.46 4.02
N PHE A 96 14.88 4.75 3.65
CA PHE A 96 13.83 5.28 2.77
C PHE A 96 13.86 4.64 1.38
N GLN A 97 15.03 4.54 0.76
CA GLN A 97 15.17 3.92 -0.56
C GLN A 97 14.87 2.42 -0.53
N ALA A 98 15.29 1.72 0.52
CA ALA A 98 15.00 0.29 0.69
C ALA A 98 13.50 0.02 0.78
N ASP A 99 12.78 0.72 1.68
CA ASP A 99 11.33 0.59 1.77
C ASP A 99 10.61 1.06 0.50
N HIS A 100 11.17 2.04 -0.21
CA HIS A 100 10.60 2.47 -1.48
C HIS A 100 10.69 1.37 -2.55
N GLY A 101 11.81 0.65 -2.63
CA GLY A 101 11.96 -0.52 -3.51
C GLY A 101 10.90 -1.58 -3.23
N VAL A 102 10.72 -1.96 -1.96
CA VAL A 102 9.66 -2.90 -1.55
C VAL A 102 8.27 -2.38 -1.91
N THR A 103 8.04 -1.07 -1.79
CA THR A 103 6.76 -0.44 -2.16
C THR A 103 6.52 -0.52 -3.68
N GLN A 104 7.56 -0.38 -4.51
CA GLN A 104 7.45 -0.54 -5.96
C GLN A 104 7.07 -1.98 -6.31
N ASP A 105 7.73 -2.97 -5.69
CA ASP A 105 7.43 -4.38 -5.95
C ASP A 105 5.99 -4.74 -5.56
N ALA A 106 5.50 -4.19 -4.44
CA ALA A 106 4.13 -4.41 -3.98
C ALA A 106 3.05 -3.97 -4.99
N ILE A 107 3.31 -2.93 -5.80
CA ILE A 107 2.37 -2.45 -6.84
C ILE A 107 2.15 -3.50 -7.93
N TYR A 108 3.16 -4.34 -8.20
CA TYR A 108 3.11 -5.39 -9.22
C TYR A 108 2.77 -6.77 -8.65
N GLY A 109 2.52 -6.85 -7.34
CA GLY A 109 2.06 -8.07 -6.68
C GLY A 109 0.75 -8.60 -7.27
N VAL A 110 0.56 -9.91 -7.18
CA VAL A 110 -0.65 -10.61 -7.62
C VAL A 110 -1.18 -11.42 -6.45
N VAL A 111 -2.50 -11.40 -6.25
CA VAL A 111 -3.16 -12.15 -5.18
C VAL A 111 -2.89 -13.63 -5.37
N SER A 112 -2.46 -14.30 -4.28
CA SER A 112 -2.02 -15.69 -4.31
C SER A 112 -3.09 -16.64 -4.84
N GLU A 113 -2.68 -17.64 -5.62
CA GLU A 113 -3.58 -18.68 -6.14
C GLU A 113 -4.22 -19.48 -4.99
N ASP A 114 -3.46 -19.79 -3.93
CA ASP A 114 -3.98 -20.47 -2.73
C ASP A 114 -5.16 -19.72 -2.11
N LEU A 115 -5.07 -18.39 -1.98
CA LEU A 115 -6.18 -17.61 -1.44
C LEU A 115 -7.41 -17.68 -2.34
N ARG A 116 -7.24 -17.61 -3.66
CA ARG A 116 -8.35 -17.69 -4.62
C ARG A 116 -9.05 -19.04 -4.53
N ASP A 117 -8.28 -20.12 -4.45
CA ASP A 117 -8.81 -21.47 -4.33
C ASP A 117 -9.55 -21.69 -3.01
N ARG A 118 -8.96 -21.25 -1.89
CA ARG A 118 -9.54 -21.43 -0.55
C ARG A 118 -10.75 -20.55 -0.28
N SER A 119 -10.83 -19.38 -0.92
CA SER A 119 -11.96 -18.46 -0.77
C SER A 119 -13.18 -18.85 -1.63
N SER A 120 -13.05 -19.86 -2.50
CA SER A 120 -14.11 -20.29 -3.43
C SER A 120 -14.67 -19.14 -4.29
N LEU A 121 -13.86 -18.11 -4.51
CA LEU A 121 -14.21 -16.96 -5.33
C LEU A 121 -13.82 -17.24 -6.77
N PHE A 122 -14.80 -17.33 -7.67
CA PHE A 122 -14.45 -17.34 -9.09
C PHE A 122 -13.88 -15.97 -9.48
N THR A 123 -12.98 -15.97 -10.47
CA THR A 123 -12.31 -14.74 -10.93
C THR A 123 -13.00 -14.19 -12.18
N VAL A 124 -13.14 -12.87 -12.22
CA VAL A 124 -13.51 -12.10 -13.41
C VAL A 124 -12.53 -10.94 -13.60
N THR A 125 -12.55 -10.31 -14.76
CA THR A 125 -11.63 -9.24 -15.12
C THR A 125 -12.37 -7.94 -15.44
N SER A 126 -11.72 -6.81 -15.18
CA SER A 126 -12.14 -5.52 -15.77
C SER A 126 -11.79 -5.46 -17.26
N GLN A 127 -12.04 -4.31 -17.92
CA GLN A 127 -11.64 -4.07 -19.31
C GLN A 127 -10.13 -3.86 -19.50
N VAL A 128 -9.35 -3.96 -18.42
CA VAL A 128 -7.91 -3.76 -18.46
C VAL A 128 -7.20 -5.03 -18.94
N ALA A 129 -6.26 -4.88 -19.87
CA ALA A 129 -5.47 -5.98 -20.40
C ALA A 129 -4.34 -6.44 -19.47
N ASP A 130 -3.63 -5.48 -18.84
CA ASP A 130 -2.48 -5.78 -17.99
C ASP A 130 -2.27 -4.73 -16.86
N ARG A 131 -1.30 -4.99 -15.98
CA ARG A 131 -1.01 -4.11 -14.83
C ARG A 131 -0.54 -2.71 -15.26
N ALA A 132 0.16 -2.58 -16.38
CA ALA A 132 0.62 -1.27 -16.84
C ALA A 132 -0.56 -0.41 -17.31
N GLU A 133 -1.49 -1.00 -18.07
CA GLU A 133 -2.73 -0.35 -18.43
C GLU A 133 -3.60 -0.05 -17.21
N TYR A 134 -3.67 -0.94 -16.22
CA TYR A 134 -4.41 -0.70 -14.96
C TYR A 134 -3.99 0.60 -14.26
N LEU A 135 -2.68 0.88 -14.24
CA LEU A 135 -2.11 2.06 -13.59
C LEU A 135 -2.39 3.35 -14.38
N LEU A 136 -2.44 3.28 -15.70
CA LEU A 136 -2.60 4.44 -16.58
C LEU A 136 -4.06 4.71 -17.00
N ARG A 137 -4.94 3.70 -16.96
CA ARG A 137 -6.32 3.74 -17.45
C ARG A 137 -7.33 3.38 -16.36
N PRO A 138 -7.50 4.26 -15.35
CA PRO A 138 -8.48 4.05 -14.29
C PRO A 138 -9.92 3.96 -14.80
N ASP A 139 -10.22 4.50 -15.98
CA ASP A 139 -11.52 4.41 -16.63
C ASP A 139 -11.89 2.98 -17.06
N LEU A 140 -10.91 2.19 -17.51
CA LEU A 140 -11.11 0.78 -17.90
C LEU A 140 -11.28 -0.12 -16.68
N GLY A 141 -10.51 0.12 -15.61
CA GLY A 141 -10.64 -0.63 -14.36
C GLY A 141 -11.97 -0.42 -13.63
N ARG A 142 -12.78 0.56 -14.05
CA ARG A 142 -14.14 0.82 -13.55
C ARG A 142 -15.23 0.06 -14.32
N LYS A 143 -14.87 -0.73 -15.34
CA LYS A 143 -15.79 -1.44 -16.21
C LYS A 143 -15.43 -2.92 -16.28
N LEU A 144 -16.43 -3.78 -16.28
CA LEU A 144 -16.26 -5.22 -16.50
C LEU A 144 -15.96 -5.50 -17.98
N SER A 145 -15.13 -6.52 -18.24
CA SER A 145 -15.01 -7.10 -19.58
C SER A 145 -16.33 -7.76 -20.01
N ASP A 146 -16.53 -7.94 -21.32
CA ASP A 146 -17.76 -8.53 -21.83
C ASP A 146 -17.91 -10.00 -21.37
N GLU A 147 -16.80 -10.71 -21.24
CA GLU A 147 -16.72 -12.07 -20.70
C GLU A 147 -17.08 -12.08 -19.20
N ALA A 148 -16.58 -11.11 -18.44
CA ALA A 148 -16.91 -10.96 -17.02
C ALA A 148 -18.40 -10.71 -16.82
N ARG A 149 -19.01 -9.85 -17.64
CA ARG A 149 -20.46 -9.57 -17.58
C ARG A 149 -21.29 -10.84 -17.77
N LYS A 150 -21.00 -11.63 -18.81
CA LYS A 150 -21.68 -12.91 -19.08
C LYS A 150 -21.50 -13.89 -17.92
N THR A 151 -20.27 -14.01 -17.41
CA THR A 151 -19.96 -14.90 -16.29
C THR A 151 -20.75 -14.52 -15.03
N ILE A 152 -20.86 -13.22 -14.73
CA ILE A 152 -21.66 -12.71 -13.61
C ILE A 152 -23.16 -12.94 -13.85
N GLU A 153 -23.65 -12.76 -15.07
CA GLU A 153 -25.05 -13.06 -15.42
C GLU A 153 -25.41 -14.53 -15.19
N GLU A 154 -24.52 -15.44 -15.53
CA GLU A 154 -24.72 -16.89 -15.42
C GLU A 154 -24.57 -17.42 -13.99
N LYS A 155 -23.58 -16.94 -13.23
CA LYS A 155 -23.19 -17.52 -11.93
C LYS A 155 -23.78 -16.82 -10.71
N CYS A 156 -24.16 -15.55 -10.81
CA CYS A 156 -24.55 -14.77 -9.65
C CYS A 156 -26.07 -14.78 -9.39
N VAL A 157 -26.43 -14.94 -8.11
CA VAL A 157 -27.79 -14.71 -7.62
C VAL A 157 -28.19 -13.26 -7.89
N LYS A 158 -29.42 -13.05 -8.40
CA LYS A 158 -29.97 -11.72 -8.69
C LYS A 158 -30.75 -11.19 -7.49
N HIS A 159 -30.70 -9.86 -7.33
CA HIS A 159 -31.39 -9.12 -6.28
C HIS A 159 -31.14 -9.60 -4.83
N PRO A 160 -29.88 -9.89 -4.42
CA PRO A 160 -29.59 -10.14 -3.01
C PRO A 160 -29.69 -8.85 -2.20
N ASP A 161 -29.82 -8.97 -0.88
CA ASP A 161 -29.71 -7.80 0.00
C ASP A 161 -28.27 -7.25 -0.04
N VAL A 162 -27.27 -8.13 -0.04
CA VAL A 162 -25.86 -7.74 -0.03
C VAL A 162 -25.06 -8.53 -1.06
N GLN A 163 -24.31 -7.84 -1.91
CA GLN A 163 -23.30 -8.41 -2.79
C GLN A 163 -21.90 -8.10 -2.26
N ILE A 164 -21.06 -9.12 -2.12
CA ILE A 164 -19.65 -8.97 -1.72
C ILE A 164 -18.77 -9.19 -2.95
N CYS A 165 -17.92 -8.23 -3.26
CA CYS A 165 -16.90 -8.33 -4.29
C CYS A 165 -15.53 -8.08 -3.66
N VAL A 166 -14.51 -8.77 -4.18
CA VAL A 166 -13.12 -8.58 -3.78
C VAL A 166 -12.32 -8.15 -5.01
N ALA A 167 -11.44 -7.18 -4.89
CA ALA A 167 -10.51 -6.81 -5.95
C ALA A 167 -9.10 -6.64 -5.40
N ASP A 168 -8.09 -7.00 -6.19
CA ASP A 168 -6.69 -6.72 -5.88
C ASP A 168 -6.43 -5.23 -5.67
N GLY A 169 -7.02 -4.38 -6.52
CA GLY A 169 -6.80 -2.95 -6.45
C GLY A 169 -5.34 -2.60 -6.78
N LEU A 170 -4.73 -1.79 -5.91
CA LEU A 170 -3.33 -1.39 -6.04
C LEU A 170 -2.37 -2.23 -5.19
N SER A 171 -2.88 -3.16 -4.38
CA SER A 171 -2.06 -4.03 -3.55
C SER A 171 -2.68 -5.41 -3.37
N ALA A 172 -2.03 -6.41 -3.95
CA ALA A 172 -2.38 -7.81 -3.72
C ALA A 172 -2.17 -8.24 -2.26
N ALA A 173 -1.09 -7.77 -1.62
CA ALA A 173 -0.74 -8.10 -0.24
C ALA A 173 -1.86 -7.70 0.75
N ALA A 174 -2.59 -6.62 0.45
CA ALA A 174 -3.74 -6.21 1.25
C ALA A 174 -4.86 -7.24 1.24
N ILE A 175 -5.07 -7.93 0.13
CA ILE A 175 -6.09 -8.97 0.02
C ILE A 175 -5.58 -10.27 0.66
N ASP A 176 -4.35 -10.69 0.34
CA ASP A 176 -3.75 -11.90 0.91
C ASP A 176 -3.74 -11.89 2.45
N ASN A 177 -3.39 -10.76 3.06
CA ASN A 177 -3.24 -10.67 4.51
C ASN A 177 -4.57 -10.48 5.27
N ASN A 178 -5.54 -9.79 4.67
CA ASN A 178 -6.75 -9.37 5.41
C ASN A 178 -8.01 -10.16 5.03
N LEU A 179 -8.13 -10.64 3.79
CA LEU A 179 -9.33 -11.35 3.33
C LEU A 179 -9.66 -12.59 4.18
N PRO A 180 -8.69 -13.47 4.55
CA PRO A 180 -8.97 -14.65 5.37
C PRO A 180 -9.61 -14.34 6.72
N ASN A 181 -9.33 -13.15 7.26
CA ASN A 181 -9.81 -12.73 8.57
C ASN A 181 -11.15 -11.97 8.46
N ILE A 182 -11.28 -11.03 7.53
CA ILE A 182 -12.47 -10.18 7.45
C ILE A 182 -13.68 -10.90 6.83
N TYR A 183 -13.45 -11.71 5.79
CA TYR A 183 -14.54 -12.25 4.97
C TYR A 183 -15.48 -13.19 5.77
N PRO A 184 -14.96 -14.15 6.57
CA PRO A 184 -15.83 -15.00 7.39
C PRO A 184 -16.68 -14.21 8.39
N VAL A 185 -16.13 -13.13 8.95
CA VAL A 185 -16.86 -12.26 9.90
C VAL A 185 -18.02 -11.55 9.22
N ILE A 186 -17.79 -10.97 8.03
CA ILE A 186 -18.85 -10.33 7.24
C ILE A 186 -19.92 -11.36 6.87
N GLU A 187 -19.50 -12.51 6.32
CA GLU A 187 -20.42 -13.53 5.85
C GLU A 187 -21.33 -14.06 6.98
N GLN A 188 -20.73 -14.42 8.12
CA GLN A 188 -21.46 -14.93 9.28
C GLN A 188 -22.36 -13.84 9.89
N GLY A 189 -21.88 -12.60 9.97
CA GLY A 189 -22.64 -11.49 10.53
C GLY A 189 -23.87 -11.14 9.69
N LEU A 190 -23.75 -11.15 8.37
CA LEU A 190 -24.87 -10.94 7.45
C LEU A 190 -25.89 -12.09 7.50
N LYS A 191 -25.41 -13.34 7.49
CA LYS A 191 -26.28 -14.53 7.65
C LYS A 191 -27.07 -14.47 8.97
N SER A 192 -26.39 -14.13 10.07
CA SER A 192 -27.01 -14.01 11.40
C SER A 192 -28.02 -12.87 11.49
N ALA A 193 -27.87 -11.84 10.65
CA ALA A 193 -28.82 -10.74 10.51
C ALA A 193 -30.03 -11.08 9.63
N GLY A 194 -30.08 -12.28 9.03
CA GLY A 194 -31.14 -12.69 8.11
C GLY A 194 -31.08 -12.01 6.74
N LEU A 195 -29.93 -11.42 6.37
CA LEU A 195 -29.74 -10.77 5.08
C LEU A 195 -29.28 -11.79 4.04
N SER A 196 -29.88 -11.75 2.85
CA SER A 196 -29.46 -12.59 1.73
C SER A 196 -28.13 -12.10 1.14
N ILE A 197 -27.21 -13.02 0.91
CA ILE A 197 -25.88 -12.73 0.36
C ILE A 197 -25.84 -13.26 -1.08
N GLY A 198 -25.42 -12.41 -2.03
CA GLY A 198 -25.18 -12.80 -3.42
C GLY A 198 -23.98 -13.73 -3.58
N THR A 199 -23.75 -14.25 -4.78
CA THR A 199 -22.57 -15.08 -5.06
C THR A 199 -21.32 -14.20 -5.02
N PRO A 200 -20.38 -14.39 -4.08
CA PRO A 200 -19.18 -13.57 -4.00
C PRO A 200 -18.16 -13.96 -5.07
N PHE A 201 -17.37 -13.00 -5.54
CA PHE A 201 -16.35 -13.24 -6.56
C PHE A 201 -15.20 -12.24 -6.48
N PHE A 202 -14.10 -12.61 -7.13
CA PHE A 202 -12.89 -11.82 -7.22
C PHE A 202 -12.79 -11.10 -8.58
N ILE A 203 -12.38 -9.84 -8.57
CA ILE A 203 -12.25 -8.97 -9.73
C ILE A 203 -10.78 -8.57 -9.88
N GLU A 204 -10.12 -9.08 -10.90
CA GLU A 204 -8.78 -8.63 -11.26
C GLU A 204 -8.81 -7.25 -11.90
N ASN A 205 -7.84 -6.41 -11.52
CA ASN A 205 -7.65 -5.07 -12.05
C ASN A 205 -8.90 -4.21 -11.86
N GLY A 206 -9.58 -4.36 -10.72
CA GLY A 206 -10.78 -3.60 -10.35
C GLY A 206 -10.44 -2.22 -9.77
N ARG A 207 -11.24 -1.22 -10.09
CA ARG A 207 -11.28 0.10 -9.42
C ARG A 207 -12.62 0.25 -8.72
N VAL A 208 -12.70 1.11 -7.70
CA VAL A 208 -13.93 1.35 -6.92
C VAL A 208 -15.17 1.60 -7.78
N GLY A 209 -15.03 2.32 -8.92
CA GLY A 209 -16.14 2.57 -9.84
C GLY A 209 -16.83 1.32 -10.41
N ILE A 210 -16.14 0.16 -10.42
CA ILE A 210 -16.65 -1.12 -10.93
C ILE A 210 -17.90 -1.61 -10.19
N MET A 211 -18.11 -1.13 -8.95
CA MET A 211 -19.30 -1.41 -8.15
C MET A 211 -20.59 -1.07 -8.90
N ASN A 212 -20.61 0.07 -9.60
CA ASN A 212 -21.78 0.50 -10.37
C ASN A 212 -22.07 -0.47 -11.54
N ASP A 213 -21.01 -0.95 -12.17
CA ASP A 213 -21.13 -1.81 -13.34
C ASP A 213 -21.56 -3.23 -12.95
N VAL A 214 -20.97 -3.77 -11.88
CA VAL A 214 -21.39 -5.03 -11.26
C VAL A 214 -22.86 -4.97 -10.85
N ASN A 215 -23.27 -3.91 -10.17
CA ASN A 215 -24.62 -3.85 -9.63
C ASN A 215 -25.69 -3.57 -10.70
N SER A 216 -25.33 -3.01 -11.85
CA SER A 216 -26.23 -2.93 -13.01
C SER A 216 -26.69 -4.32 -13.50
N ILE A 217 -25.91 -5.36 -13.19
CA ILE A 217 -26.17 -6.76 -13.58
C ILE A 217 -26.81 -7.55 -12.44
N ILE A 218 -26.37 -7.33 -11.20
CA ILE A 218 -26.79 -8.12 -10.03
C ILE A 218 -28.05 -7.55 -9.36
N GLY A 219 -28.15 -6.22 -9.30
CA GLY A 219 -29.28 -5.51 -8.68
C GLY A 219 -29.39 -5.71 -7.16
N ALA A 220 -28.25 -5.76 -6.46
CA ALA A 220 -28.19 -5.87 -5.00
C ALA A 220 -28.61 -4.56 -4.31
N LYS A 221 -29.20 -4.65 -3.11
CA LYS A 221 -29.52 -3.44 -2.30
C LYS A 221 -28.26 -2.76 -1.79
N VAL A 222 -27.27 -3.54 -1.34
CA VAL A 222 -25.96 -3.02 -0.94
C VAL A 222 -24.86 -3.82 -1.64
N LEU A 223 -23.85 -3.15 -2.14
CA LEU A 223 -22.64 -3.78 -2.66
C LEU A 223 -21.44 -3.34 -1.83
N ILE A 224 -20.65 -4.31 -1.38
CA ILE A 224 -19.37 -4.10 -0.71
C ILE A 224 -18.25 -4.51 -1.67
N LEU A 225 -17.25 -3.65 -1.83
CA LEU A 225 -16.01 -3.95 -2.52
C LEU A 225 -14.86 -3.89 -1.52
N LEU A 226 -14.29 -5.06 -1.21
CA LEU A 226 -13.02 -5.18 -0.48
C LEU A 226 -11.89 -5.03 -1.50
N ILE A 227 -11.05 -4.01 -1.34
CA ILE A 227 -10.05 -3.66 -2.34
C ILE A 227 -8.72 -3.24 -1.71
N GLY A 228 -7.62 -3.69 -2.29
CA GLY A 228 -6.28 -3.28 -1.86
C GLY A 228 -5.98 -1.82 -2.16
N GLU A 229 -5.51 -1.10 -1.15
CA GLU A 229 -5.17 0.31 -1.28
C GLU A 229 -3.83 0.51 -1.99
N ARG A 230 -3.47 1.78 -2.24
CA ARG A 230 -2.14 2.11 -2.75
C ARG A 230 -1.10 1.77 -1.66
N PRO A 231 -0.06 0.96 -1.98
CA PRO A 231 1.02 0.68 -1.05
C PRO A 231 1.64 1.97 -0.52
N GLY A 232 1.70 2.10 0.81
CA GLY A 232 2.41 3.14 1.50
C GLY A 232 3.87 2.74 1.75
N LEU A 233 4.71 3.71 2.10
CA LEU A 233 6.09 3.42 2.48
C LEU A 233 6.11 2.56 3.76
N GLY A 234 6.52 1.30 3.63
CA GLY A 234 6.60 0.35 4.74
C GLY A 234 5.29 -0.33 5.14
N ILE A 235 4.15 0.02 4.53
CA ILE A 235 2.86 -0.65 4.73
C ILE A 235 2.24 -0.90 3.36
N ALA A 236 2.32 -2.14 2.90
CA ALA A 236 1.75 -2.55 1.62
C ALA A 236 0.39 -3.24 1.78
N ASP A 237 -0.02 -3.63 2.99
CA ASP A 237 -1.16 -4.52 3.19
C ASP A 237 -2.43 -3.82 3.70
N ALA A 238 -2.56 -2.52 3.50
CA ALA A 238 -3.79 -1.80 3.83
C ALA A 238 -4.90 -2.13 2.82
N MET A 239 -6.05 -2.60 3.32
CA MET A 239 -7.26 -2.85 2.55
C MET A 239 -8.33 -1.80 2.90
N SER A 240 -9.19 -1.50 1.93
CA SER A 240 -10.38 -0.68 2.11
C SER A 240 -11.65 -1.48 1.82
N ALA A 241 -12.74 -1.14 2.51
CA ALA A 241 -14.09 -1.60 2.21
C ALA A 241 -14.93 -0.43 1.71
N TYR A 242 -15.22 -0.39 0.42
CA TYR A 242 -16.16 0.56 -0.17
C TYR A 242 -17.57 -0.05 -0.19
N MET A 243 -18.56 0.71 0.24
CA MET A 243 -19.94 0.25 0.36
C MET A 243 -20.87 1.25 -0.30
N GLY A 244 -21.86 0.77 -1.04
CA GLY A 244 -22.89 1.63 -1.63
C GLY A 244 -24.25 0.98 -1.56
N TYR A 245 -25.29 1.77 -1.27
CA TYR A 245 -26.68 1.38 -1.41
C TYR A 245 -27.13 1.60 -2.86
N ASP A 246 -27.56 0.50 -3.49
CA ASP A 246 -27.95 0.40 -4.89
C ASP A 246 -26.99 1.18 -5.82
N PRO A 247 -25.68 0.85 -5.87
CA PRO A 247 -24.76 1.56 -6.73
C PRO A 247 -25.20 1.37 -8.19
N GLN A 248 -25.20 2.45 -8.98
CA GLN A 248 -25.73 2.46 -10.35
C GLN A 248 -24.88 3.36 -11.25
N PRO A 249 -24.92 3.17 -12.58
CA PRO A 249 -24.35 4.14 -13.51
C PRO A 249 -24.82 5.57 -13.19
N GLY A 250 -23.88 6.51 -13.07
CA GLY A 250 -24.15 7.89 -12.67
C GLY A 250 -23.89 8.20 -11.19
N LYS A 251 -23.88 7.19 -10.29
CA LYS A 251 -23.46 7.37 -8.90
C LYS A 251 -21.93 7.54 -8.79
N SER A 252 -21.52 8.45 -7.93
CA SER A 252 -20.14 8.87 -7.71
C SER A 252 -19.58 8.35 -6.38
N ASP A 253 -18.36 8.74 -6.02
CA ASP A 253 -17.79 8.42 -4.72
C ASP A 253 -18.52 9.10 -3.55
N ALA A 254 -19.27 10.19 -3.80
CA ALA A 254 -20.10 10.82 -2.77
C ALA A 254 -21.30 9.96 -2.34
N ASP A 255 -21.67 8.98 -3.16
CA ASP A 255 -22.77 8.04 -2.92
C ASP A 255 -22.29 6.77 -2.22
N ARG A 256 -21.04 6.73 -1.76
CA ARG A 256 -20.39 5.56 -1.15
C ARG A 256 -19.90 5.89 0.26
N ASP A 257 -19.93 4.90 1.11
CA ASP A 257 -19.21 4.91 2.39
C ASP A 257 -17.94 4.08 2.27
N LEU A 258 -16.97 4.39 3.12
CA LEU A 258 -15.64 3.81 3.10
C LEU A 258 -15.17 3.55 4.53
N ILE A 259 -14.64 2.35 4.75
CA ILE A 259 -13.73 2.06 5.86
C ILE A 259 -12.37 1.78 5.23
N CYS A 260 -11.40 2.65 5.50
CA CYS A 260 -10.04 2.52 4.99
C CYS A 260 -9.09 2.03 6.08
N MET A 261 -7.85 1.73 5.69
CA MET A 261 -6.77 1.38 6.59
C MET A 261 -7.12 0.15 7.43
N ILE A 262 -7.74 -0.86 6.79
CA ILE A 262 -7.95 -2.17 7.39
C ILE A 262 -6.63 -2.93 7.26
N THR A 263 -5.91 -3.03 8.37
CA THR A 263 -4.62 -3.71 8.50
C THR A 263 -4.29 -3.90 9.98
N THR A 264 -3.49 -4.91 10.30
CA THR A 264 -2.96 -5.10 11.65
C THR A 264 -1.75 -4.20 11.95
N HIS A 265 -1.20 -3.52 10.92
CA HIS A 265 -0.02 -2.66 11.01
C HIS A 265 -0.37 -1.18 11.29
N GLY A 266 -1.14 -0.94 12.36
CA GLY A 266 -1.51 0.42 12.79
C GLY A 266 -2.81 0.96 12.17
N GLY A 267 -3.62 0.07 11.59
CA GLY A 267 -4.96 0.36 11.08
C GLY A 267 -6.07 -0.24 11.95
N THR A 268 -7.26 -0.35 11.37
CA THR A 268 -8.38 -1.08 11.99
C THR A 268 -8.16 -2.57 11.82
N ASN A 269 -8.28 -3.34 12.90
CA ASN A 269 -8.16 -4.79 12.86
C ASN A 269 -9.20 -5.40 11.88
N PRO A 270 -8.83 -6.36 11.01
CA PRO A 270 -9.76 -6.95 10.04
C PRO A 270 -11.02 -7.57 10.66
N LEU A 271 -10.93 -8.18 11.85
CA LEU A 271 -12.07 -8.79 12.53
C LEU A 271 -13.06 -7.71 13.02
N GLU A 272 -12.53 -6.64 13.63
CA GLU A 272 -13.32 -5.50 14.10
C GLU A 272 -13.96 -4.75 12.93
N ALA A 273 -13.20 -4.52 11.86
CA ALA A 273 -13.69 -3.93 10.63
C ALA A 273 -14.84 -4.75 10.03
N GLY A 274 -14.71 -6.08 10.00
CA GLY A 274 -15.77 -6.98 9.52
C GLY A 274 -17.07 -6.83 10.32
N ALA A 275 -16.98 -6.78 11.65
CA ALA A 275 -18.15 -6.56 12.51
C ALA A 275 -18.78 -5.19 12.30
N TYR A 276 -17.96 -4.13 12.18
CA TYR A 276 -18.43 -2.78 11.92
C TYR A 276 -19.09 -2.64 10.54
N ILE A 277 -18.56 -3.30 9.50
CA ILE A 277 -19.16 -3.37 8.16
C ILE A 277 -20.58 -3.95 8.24
N VAL A 278 -20.79 -5.04 8.98
CA VAL A 278 -22.10 -5.67 9.13
C VAL A 278 -23.11 -4.72 9.76
N ASP A 279 -22.73 -4.01 10.81
CA ASP A 279 -23.58 -2.98 11.42
C ASP A 279 -23.88 -1.82 10.46
N PHE A 280 -22.87 -1.36 9.73
CA PHE A 280 -23.00 -0.28 8.77
C PHE A 280 -23.97 -0.63 7.63
N ILE A 281 -23.92 -1.86 7.12
CA ILE A 281 -24.83 -2.34 6.08
C ILE A 281 -26.28 -2.39 6.56
N LYS A 282 -26.51 -2.80 7.81
CA LYS A 282 -27.86 -2.77 8.39
C LYS A 282 -28.42 -1.35 8.38
N ARG A 283 -27.60 -0.36 8.73
CA ARG A 283 -27.97 1.06 8.67
C ARG A 283 -28.24 1.52 7.24
N MET A 284 -27.40 1.16 6.27
CA MET A 284 -27.64 1.46 4.85
C MET A 284 -28.99 0.93 4.37
N ILE A 285 -29.30 -0.33 4.69
CA ILE A 285 -30.58 -0.96 4.28
C ILE A 285 -31.75 -0.29 4.99
N GLN A 286 -31.64 -0.03 6.30
CA GLN A 286 -32.68 0.62 7.09
C GLN A 286 -33.06 1.99 6.53
N HIS A 287 -32.07 2.78 6.11
CA HIS A 287 -32.28 4.14 5.59
C HIS A 287 -32.38 4.20 4.05
N SER A 288 -32.14 3.09 3.37
CA SER A 288 -32.10 3.03 1.90
C SER A 288 -31.16 4.08 1.28
N ALA A 289 -30.01 4.30 1.92
CA ALA A 289 -29.08 5.36 1.59
C ALA A 289 -27.63 4.97 1.90
N SER A 290 -26.69 5.61 1.21
CA SER A 290 -25.24 5.53 1.46
C SER A 290 -24.57 6.89 1.20
N GLY A 291 -23.32 7.02 1.60
CA GLY A 291 -22.50 8.20 1.40
C GLY A 291 -23.08 9.44 2.09
N VAL A 292 -23.02 10.58 1.40
CA VAL A 292 -23.51 11.87 1.92
C VAL A 292 -24.99 11.77 2.31
N GLN A 293 -25.80 11.09 1.49
CA GLN A 293 -27.23 10.94 1.75
C GLN A 293 -27.50 10.20 3.06
N LEU A 294 -26.74 9.14 3.37
CA LEU A 294 -26.92 8.39 4.61
C LEU A 294 -26.67 9.26 5.84
N ARG A 295 -25.64 10.12 5.80
CA ARG A 295 -25.33 11.06 6.89
C ARG A 295 -26.47 12.03 7.14
N GLU A 296 -27.06 12.57 6.08
CA GLU A 296 -28.19 13.50 6.18
C GLU A 296 -29.44 12.85 6.81
N VAL A 297 -29.75 11.60 6.42
CA VAL A 297 -30.98 10.92 6.89
C VAL A 297 -30.81 10.22 8.23
N ALA A 298 -29.59 9.80 8.59
CA ALA A 298 -29.30 9.16 9.87
C ALA A 298 -29.23 10.16 11.04
N LYS A 299 -29.06 11.48 10.76
CA LYS A 299 -28.86 12.54 11.76
C LYS A 299 -27.69 12.28 12.71
N ASP A 300 -26.60 11.72 12.17
CA ASP A 300 -25.31 11.58 12.84
C ASP A 300 -24.39 12.77 12.51
#